data_AF-K5XVT8-F1
#
_entry.id   AF-K5XVT8-F1
#
_cell.length_a   1.000
_cell.length_b   1.000
_cell.length_c   1.000
_cell.angle_alpha   90.00
_cell.angle_beta   90.00
_cell.angle_gamma   90.00
#
_symmetry.space_group_name_H-M   'P 1'
#
loop_
_entity.id
_entity.type
_entity.pdbx_description
1 polymer ?
#
loop_
_entity_poly.entity_id
_entity_poly.type
_entity_poly.pdbx_seq_one_letter_code
_entity_poly.pdbx_strand_id
1 'polypeptide(L)' 'MLANYIRAAMTTKLAQLNVDKRAVTAIEYGLIAALIAVVIIAAVSSLGTHISSTFNAVASEL' A
#
# COMPACT_ATOMS: atom_id res chain seq x y z
N MET A 1 -28.64 -25.82 -27.91
CA MET A 1 -28.92 -24.44 -27.47
C MET A 1 -28.31 -24.13 -26.10
N LEU A 2 -28.69 -24.83 -25.03
CA LEU A 2 -28.15 -24.64 -23.67
C LEU A 2 -26.61 -24.78 -23.57
N ALA A 3 -26.04 -25.80 -24.20
CA ALA A 3 -24.59 -26.04 -24.18
C ALA A 3 -23.79 -24.89 -24.84
N ASN A 4 -24.35 -24.20 -25.83
CA ASN A 4 -23.68 -23.07 -26.49
C ASN A 4 -23.71 -21.82 -25.60
N TYR A 5 -24.80 -21.61 -24.85
CA TYR A 5 -24.87 -20.56 -23.84
C TYR A 5 -23.85 -20.78 -22.71
N ILE A 6 -23.72 -22.02 -22.24
CA ILE A 6 -22.75 -22.37 -21.19
C ILE A 6 -21.31 -22.16 -21.70
N ARG A 7 -21.00 -22.59 -22.93
CA ARG A 7 -19.69 -22.36 -23.55
C ARG A 7 -19.38 -20.87 -23.69
N ALA A 8 -20.33 -20.07 -24.16
CA ALA A 8 -20.17 -18.62 -24.29
C ALA A 8 -19.98 -17.91 -22.93
N ALA A 9 -20.70 -18.34 -21.90
CA ALA A 9 -20.55 -17.81 -20.54
C ALA A 9 -19.18 -18.18 -19.94
N MET A 10 -18.73 -19.43 -20.13
CA MET A 10 -17.41 -19.90 -19.71
C MET A 10 -16.29 -19.14 -20.40
N THR A 11 -16.33 -18.98 -21.72
CA THR A 11 -15.29 -18.25 -22.46
C THR A 11 -15.20 -16.79 -22.04
N THR A 12 -16.35 -16.15 -21.76
CA THR A 12 -16.39 -14.76 -21.29
C THR A 12 -15.79 -14.61 -19.89
N LYS A 13 -16.12 -15.53 -18.96
CA LYS A 13 -15.56 -15.51 -17.60
C LYS A 13 -14.05 -15.76 -17.60
N LEU A 14 -13.58 -16.70 -18.40
CA LEU A 14 -12.15 -16.98 -18.55
C LEU A 14 -11.40 -15.80 -19.19
N ALA A 15 -11.99 -15.14 -20.19
CA ALA A 15 -11.42 -13.93 -20.77
C ALA A 15 -11.35 -12.78 -19.76
N GLN A 16 -12.33 -12.64 -18.86
CA GLN A 16 -12.33 -11.62 -17.81
C GLN A 16 -11.21 -11.83 -16.77
N LEU A 17 -10.88 -13.09 -16.42
CA LEU A 17 -9.78 -13.39 -15.50
C LEU A 17 -8.41 -12.98 -16.07
N ASN A 18 -8.22 -13.09 -17.39
CA ASN A 18 -6.98 -12.70 -18.05
C ASN A 18 -6.79 -11.17 -18.17
N VAL A 19 -7.84 -10.38 -17.89
CA VAL A 19 -7.85 -8.91 -18.03
C VAL A 19 -7.98 -8.21 -16.66
N ASP A 20 -7.86 -8.95 -15.56
CA ASP A 20 -7.99 -8.35 -14.22
C ASP A 20 -6.79 -7.45 -13.88
N LYS A 21 -6.97 -6.14 -14.11
CA LYS A 21 -5.98 -5.10 -13.83
C LYS A 21 -5.89 -4.75 -12.35
N ARG A 22 -6.79 -5.24 -11.50
CA ARG A 22 -6.84 -4.86 -10.07
C ARG A 22 -5.54 -5.25 -9.35
N ALA A 23 -4.96 -6.40 -9.71
CA ALA A 23 -3.67 -6.84 -9.18
C ALA A 23 -2.51 -5.93 -9.60
N VAL A 24 -2.52 -5.46 -10.86
CA VAL A 24 -1.52 -4.49 -11.37
C VAL A 24 -1.67 -3.15 -10.68
N THR A 25 -2.90 -2.65 -10.53
CA THR A 25 -3.15 -1.39 -9.80
C THR A 25 -2.77 -1.50 -8.32
N ALA A 26 -2.92 -2.68 -7.69
CA ALA A 26 -2.50 -2.88 -6.31
C ALA A 26 -0.99 -2.75 -6.12
N ILE A 27 -0.18 -3.13 -7.12
CA ILE A 27 1.28 -2.96 -7.10
C ILE A 27 1.65 -1.48 -7.23
N GLU A 28 0.96 -0.72 -8.08
CA GLU A 28 1.22 0.71 -8.26
C GLU A 28 0.91 1.50 -6.98
N TYR A 29 -0.28 1.29 -6.40
CA TYR A 29 -0.63 1.93 -5.13
C TYR A 29 0.19 1.39 -3.95
N GLY A 30 0.61 0.12 -4.00
CA GLY A 30 1.49 -0.49 -3.00
C GLY A 30 2.87 0.17 -2.97
N LEU A 31 3.46 0.49 -4.13
CA LEU A 31 4.73 1.19 -4.21
C LEU A 31 4.63 2.62 -3.67
N ILE A 32 3.57 3.36 -4.04
CA ILE A 32 3.33 4.72 -3.53
C ILE A 32 3.15 4.70 -2.01
N ALA A 33 2.35 3.76 -1.49
CA ALA A 33 2.15 3.60 -0.05
C ALA A 33 3.46 3.29 0.69
N ALA A 34 4.32 2.44 0.13
CA ALA A 34 5.63 2.14 0.70
C ALA A 34 6.54 3.37 0.76
N LEU A 35 6.57 4.19 -0.30
CA LEU A 35 7.37 5.44 -0.32
C LEU A 35 6.87 6.45 0.72
N ILE A 36 5.54 6.63 0.83
CA ILE A 36 4.95 7.50 1.85
C ILE A 36 5.30 6.99 3.26
N ALA A 37 5.21 5.68 3.48
CA ALA A 37 5.53 5.08 4.77
C ALA A 37 6.99 5.35 5.18
N VAL A 38 7.95 5.18 4.26
CA VAL A 38 9.37 5.46 4.52
C VAL A 38 9.60 6.92 4.93
N VAL A 39 8.98 7.87 4.21
CA VAL A 39 9.10 9.30 4.52
C VAL A 39 8.51 9.63 5.89
N ILE A 40 7.34 9.08 6.21
CA ILE A 40 6.69 9.28 7.52
C ILE A 40 7.57 8.73 8.63
N ILE A 41 8.08 7.51 8.49
CA ILE A 41 8.96 6.88 9.49
C ILE A 41 10.18 7.76 9.74
N ALA A 42 10.88 8.21 8.68
CA ALA A 42 12.04 9.06 8.82
C ALA A 42 11.73 10.38 9.55
N ALA A 43 10.62 11.04 9.18
CA ALA A 43 10.21 12.30 9.79
C ALA A 43 9.85 12.13 11.28
N VAL A 44 9.06 11.10 11.60
CA VAL A 44 8.63 10.83 12.99
C VAL A 44 9.82 10.39 13.85
N SER A 45 10.75 9.60 13.32
CA SER A 45 11.98 9.23 14.03
C SER A 45 12.83 10.46 14.36
N SER A 46 13.06 11.34 13.39
CA SER A 46 13.82 12.59 13.62
C SER A 46 13.14 13.48 14.65
N LEU A 47 11.82 13.64 14.56
CA LEU A 47 11.03 14.41 15.51
C LEU A 47 11.14 13.82 16.93
N GLY A 48 11.04 12.49 17.06
CA GLY A 48 11.20 11.78 18.32
C GLY A 48 12.56 12.03 18.98
N THR A 49 13.64 12.04 18.19
CA THR A 49 14.98 12.39 18.67
C THR A 49 15.05 13.81 19.22
N HIS A 50 14.49 14.80 18.52
CA HIS A 50 14.47 16.19 18.98
C HIS A 50 13.65 16.38 20.26
N ILE A 51 12.49 15.73 20.34
CA ILE A 51 11.64 15.76 21.54
C ILE A 51 12.40 15.15 22.73
N SER A 52 13.00 13.97 22.55
CA SER A 52 13.77 13.30 23.61
C SER A 52 14.95 14.16 24.06
N SER A 53 15.70 14.75 23.12
CA SER A 53 16.79 15.67 23.43
C SER A 53 16.33 16.88 24.25
N THR A 54 15.14 17.41 23.95
CA THR A 54 14.59 18.58 24.64
C THR A 54 14.22 18.23 26.08
N PHE A 55 13.53 17.11 26.29
CA PHE A 55 13.18 16.66 27.64
C PHE A 55 14.41 16.30 28.47
N ASN A 56 15.43 15.68 27.86
CA ASN A 56 16.68 15.37 28.55
C ASN A 56 17.43 16.65 28.96
N ALA A 57 17.43 17.69 28.12
CA ALA A 57 18.03 18.97 28.48
C ALA A 57 17.34 19.59 29.69
N VAL A 58 16.00 19.61 29.72
CA VAL A 58 15.24 20.10 30.88
C VAL A 58 15.51 19.28 32.14
N ALA A 59 15.55 17.95 32.01
CA ALA A 59 15.84 17.05 33.14
C ALA A 59 17.26 17.22 33.69
N SER A 60 18.21 17.68 32.88
CA SER A 60 19.58 17.96 33.31
C SER A 60 19.75 19.29 34.05
N GLU A 61 18.77 20.20 33.95
CA GLU A 61 18.78 21.52 34.57
C GLU A 61 17.94 21.59 35.86
N LEU A 62 17.30 20.47 36.24
CA LEU A 62 16.51 20.28 37.47
C LEU A 62 17.31 19.51 38.52
#